data_AF-A6ML75-F1
#
_entry.id   AF-A6ML75-F1
#
_cell.length_a   1.000
_cell.length_b   1.000
_cell.length_c   1.000
_cell.angle_alpha   90.00
_cell.angle_beta   90.00
_cell.angle_gamma   90.00
#
_symmetry.space_group_name_H-M   'P 1'
#
loop_
_entity.id
_entity.type
_entity.pdbx_description
1 polymer ?
#
loop_
_entity_poly.entity_id
_entity_poly.type
_entity_poly.pdbx_seq_one_letter_code
_entity_poly.pdbx_strand_id
1 'polypeptide(L)'
;TLLDRMVHLLSRGYVLPVVSYIRKCLEKLDTDISLIRYFVTEVLDVIAPPYTSDFVQLFLPILENDSIAGTIKTEGEHDPVAEFIAHCKSNFIMVN
;
A
#
# COMPACT_ATOMS: atom_id res chain seq x y z
N THR A 1 -16.66 6.14 -1.67
CA THR A 1 -16.77 5.22 -2.81
C THR A 1 -16.63 3.77 -2.33
N LEU A 2 -16.50 2.78 -3.23
CA LEU A 2 -16.25 1.39 -2.84
C LEU A 2 -14.86 1.20 -2.21
N LEU A 3 -13.83 1.90 -2.71
CA LEU A 3 -12.48 1.81 -2.16
C LEU A 3 -12.39 2.38 -0.74
N ASP A 4 -13.08 3.49 -0.45
CA ASP A 4 -13.12 4.06 0.91
C ASP A 4 -13.72 3.05 1.91
N ARG A 5 -14.67 2.20 1.46
CA ARG A 5 -15.21 1.12 2.30
C ARG A 5 -14.20 0.00 2.51
N MET A 6 -13.33 -0.26 1.54
CA MET A 6 -12.21 -1.21 1.69
C MET A 6 -11.15 -0.67 2.66
N VAL A 7 -10.83 0.63 2.58
CA VAL A 7 -9.96 1.31 3.56
C VAL A 7 -10.58 1.28 4.95
N HIS A 8 -11.90 1.47 5.06
CA HIS A 8 -12.61 1.30 6.33
C HIS A 8 -12.54 -0.14 6.86
N LEU A 9 -12.71 -1.16 6.02
CA LEU A 9 -12.53 -2.56 6.45
C LEU A 9 -11.10 -2.83 6.95
N LEU A 10 -10.11 -2.27 6.27
CA LEU A 10 -8.71 -2.33 6.67
C LEU A 10 -8.50 -1.69 8.06
N SER A 11 -9.04 -0.49 8.31
CA SER A 11 -8.91 0.19 9.62
C SER A 11 -9.66 -0.51 10.77
N ARG A 12 -10.56 -1.45 10.46
CA ARG A 12 -11.23 -2.33 11.44
C ARG A 12 -10.50 -3.66 11.66
N GLY A 13 -9.32 -3.84 11.09
CA GLY A 13 -8.47 -5.02 11.29
C GLY A 13 -8.63 -6.10 10.21
N TYR A 14 -9.48 -5.92 9.21
CA TYR A 14 -9.64 -6.86 8.09
C TYR A 14 -8.63 -6.57 6.96
N VAL A 15 -7.35 -6.42 7.34
CA VAL A 15 -6.28 -5.88 6.50
C VAL A 15 -5.86 -6.85 5.39
N LEU A 16 -5.40 -8.06 5.76
CA LEU A 16 -4.74 -8.98 4.83
C LEU A 16 -5.62 -9.38 3.63
N PRO A 17 -6.92 -9.71 3.81
CA PRO A 17 -7.78 -10.07 2.68
C PRO A 17 -8.00 -8.89 1.72
N VAL A 18 -8.12 -7.67 2.25
CA VAL A 18 -8.31 -6.45 1.45
C VAL A 18 -7.06 -6.18 0.63
N VAL A 19 -5.88 -6.16 1.25
CA VAL A 19 -4.61 -5.88 0.55
C VAL A 19 -4.30 -6.98 -0.48
N SER A 20 -4.55 -8.26 -0.12
CA SER A 20 -4.38 -9.37 -1.05
C SER A 20 -5.29 -9.25 -2.29
N TYR A 21 -6.53 -8.82 -2.11
CA TYR A 21 -7.43 -8.57 -3.23
C TYR A 21 -6.93 -7.44 -4.14
N ILE A 22 -6.52 -6.31 -3.56
CA ILE A 22 -5.98 -5.17 -4.32
C ILE A 22 -4.71 -5.57 -5.10
N ARG A 23 -3.81 -6.32 -4.47
CA ARG A 23 -2.62 -6.87 -5.14
C ARG A 23 -3.00 -7.75 -6.32
N LYS A 24 -4.00 -8.63 -6.15
CA LYS A 24 -4.49 -9.50 -7.23
C LYS A 24 -5.08 -8.72 -8.40
N CYS A 25 -5.82 -7.63 -8.14
CA CYS A 25 -6.32 -6.73 -9.18
C CYS A 25 -5.18 -6.07 -9.96
N LEU A 26 -4.12 -5.65 -9.25
CA LEU A 26 -2.91 -5.12 -9.89
C LEU A 26 -2.22 -6.17 -10.77
N GLU A 27 -1.98 -7.38 -10.25
CA GLU A 27 -1.31 -8.47 -10.99
C GLU A 27 -2.09 -8.92 -12.22
N LYS A 28 -3.43 -8.88 -12.16
CA LYS A 28 -4.31 -9.23 -13.28
C LYS A 28 -4.46 -8.13 -14.33
N LEU A 29 -4.07 -6.89 -14.00
CA LEU A 29 -4.28 -5.72 -14.86
C LEU A 29 -5.75 -5.51 -15.25
N ASP A 30 -6.69 -5.94 -14.40
CA ASP A 30 -8.14 -5.87 -14.65
C ASP A 30 -8.80 -4.63 -14.04
N THR A 31 -8.02 -3.83 -13.31
CA THR A 31 -8.45 -2.62 -12.60
C THR A 31 -7.58 -1.44 -13.00
N ASP A 32 -8.20 -0.27 -13.15
CA ASP A 32 -7.48 0.96 -13.48
C ASP A 32 -6.41 1.29 -12.42
N ILE A 33 -5.19 1.59 -12.88
CA ILE A 33 -4.05 1.90 -12.01
C ILE A 33 -4.35 3.10 -11.09
N SER A 34 -5.14 4.08 -11.55
CA SER A 34 -5.54 5.23 -10.75
C SER A 34 -6.38 4.85 -9.52
N LEU A 35 -7.18 3.78 -9.62
CA LEU A 35 -7.96 3.24 -8.50
C LEU A 35 -7.08 2.54 -7.47
N ILE A 36 -6.11 1.74 -7.94
CA ILE A 36 -5.13 1.11 -7.05
C ILE A 36 -4.30 2.18 -6.34
N ARG A 37 -3.87 3.20 -7.07
CA ARG A 37 -3.15 4.35 -6.53
C ARG A 37 -3.95 5.10 -5.47
N TYR A 38 -5.22 5.41 -5.75
CA TYR A 38 -6.11 6.03 -4.78
C TYR A 38 -6.19 5.20 -3.49
N PHE A 39 -6.41 3.89 -3.60
CA PHE A 39 -6.42 3.00 -2.44
C PHE A 39 -5.11 3.06 -1.64
N VAL A 40 -3.97 3.02 -2.33
CA VAL A 40 -2.65 3.08 -1.68
C VAL A 40 -2.42 4.41 -0.96
N THR A 41 -2.78 5.54 -1.57
CA THR A 41 -2.70 6.86 -0.93
C THR A 41 -3.52 6.90 0.36
N GLU A 42 -4.79 6.51 0.30
CA GLU A 42 -5.67 6.52 1.48
C GLU A 42 -5.19 5.58 2.59
N VAL A 43 -4.59 4.44 2.23
CA VAL A 43 -4.01 3.51 3.21
C VAL A 43 -2.78 4.12 3.88
N LEU A 44 -1.86 4.71 3.11
CA LEU A 44 -0.65 5.33 3.63
C LEU A 44 -0.97 6.49 4.58
N ASP A 45 -2.05 7.23 4.36
CA ASP A 45 -2.48 8.34 5.22
C ASP A 45 -3.03 7.90 6.58
N VAL A 46 -3.44 6.63 6.74
CA VAL A 46 -4.10 6.14 7.98
C VAL A 46 -3.32 5.08 8.74
N ILE A 47 -2.21 4.57 8.17
CA ILE A 47 -1.35 3.59 8.84
C ILE A 47 -0.11 4.25 9.43
N ALA A 48 0.43 3.63 10.48
CA ALA A 48 1.70 4.01 11.08
C ALA A 48 2.41 2.75 11.62
N PRO A 49 3.73 2.80 11.82
CA PRO A 49 4.45 1.71 12.47
C PRO A 49 3.94 1.42 13.90
N PRO A 50 4.16 0.20 14.44
CA PRO A 50 4.88 -0.93 13.84
C PRO A 50 4.02 -1.73 12.84
N TYR A 51 4.63 -2.19 11.75
CA TYR A 51 3.99 -3.05 10.76
C TYR A 51 4.23 -4.53 11.07
N THR A 52 3.35 -5.40 10.58
CA THR A 52 3.55 -6.86 10.63
C THR A 52 4.21 -7.36 9.34
N SER A 53 4.94 -8.48 9.40
CA SER A 53 5.59 -9.07 8.22
C SER A 53 4.58 -9.41 7.12
N ASP A 54 3.44 -9.99 7.49
CA ASP A 54 2.40 -10.40 6.55
C ASP A 54 1.83 -9.21 5.78
N PHE A 55 1.65 -8.06 6.45
CA PHE A 55 1.21 -6.83 5.80
C PHE A 55 2.29 -6.32 4.85
N VAL A 56 3.54 -6.23 5.31
CA VAL A 56 4.66 -5.75 4.49
C VAL A 56 4.84 -6.61 3.24
N GLN A 57 4.78 -7.94 3.35
CA GLN A 57 4.94 -8.87 2.23
C GLN A 57 3.83 -8.72 1.17
N LEU A 58 2.63 -8.30 1.57
CA LEU A 58 1.52 -8.06 0.65
C LEU A 58 1.54 -6.65 0.05
N PHE A 59 1.87 -5.64 0.86
CA PHE A 59 1.72 -4.23 0.49
C PHE A 59 2.96 -3.69 -0.24
N LEU A 60 4.17 -4.11 0.13
CA LEU A 60 5.41 -3.61 -0.48
C LEU A 60 5.48 -3.86 -2.00
N PRO A 61 5.11 -5.03 -2.55
CA PRO A 61 5.13 -5.25 -4.00
C PRO A 61 4.17 -4.33 -4.79
N ILE A 62 3.12 -3.81 -4.14
CA ILE A 62 2.21 -2.82 -4.76
C ILE A 62 2.94 -1.48 -4.92
N LEU A 63 3.74 -1.10 -3.92
CA LEU A 63 4.52 0.14 -3.90
C LEU A 63 5.80 0.10 -4.73
N GLU A 64 6.31 -1.10 -5.06
CA GLU A 64 7.41 -1.26 -6.01
C GLU A 64 6.98 -0.98 -7.46
N ASN A 65 5.68 -0.85 -7.73
CA ASN A 65 5.19 -0.46 -9.05
C ASN A 65 5.25 1.06 -9.23
N ASP A 66 6.13 1.51 -10.13
CA ASP A 66 6.36 2.94 -10.42
C ASP A 66 5.11 3.69 -10.89
N SER A 67 4.18 3.02 -11.56
CA SER A 67 2.91 3.64 -12.01
C SER A 67 1.95 3.97 -10.85
N ILE A 68 2.23 3.43 -9.66
CA ILE A 68 1.55 3.73 -8.41
C ILE A 68 2.40 4.71 -7.61
N ALA A 69 3.60 4.29 -7.19
CA ALA A 69 4.45 5.05 -6.28
C ALA A 69 4.94 6.38 -6.85
N GLY A 70 5.28 6.44 -8.14
CA GLY A 70 5.85 7.62 -8.78
C GLY A 70 4.93 8.85 -8.76
N THR A 71 3.62 8.62 -8.65
CA THR A 71 2.60 9.68 -8.66
C THR A 71 2.00 9.99 -7.29
N ILE A 72 2.30 9.18 -6.26
CA ILE A 72 1.87 9.45 -4.88
C ILE A 72 2.79 10.46 -4.21
N LYS A 73 4.04 10.56 -4.69
CA LYS A 73 5.02 11.54 -4.23
C LYS A 73 4.42 12.94 -4.28
N THR A 74 4.08 13.47 -3.11
CA THR A 74 3.66 14.85 -2.93
C THR A 74 4.88 15.76 -3.00
N GLU A 75 4.79 16.84 -3.77
CA GLU A 75 5.80 17.91 -3.74
C GLU A 75 5.77 18.56 -2.34
N GLY A 76 6.67 18.15 -1.43
CA GLY A 76 6.69 18.61 -0.03
C GLY A 76 7.68 17.84 0.87
N GLU A 77 7.65 18.10 2.18
CA GLU A 77 8.57 17.50 3.17
C GLU A 77 8.26 16.03 3.53
N HIS A 78 7.06 15.53 3.22
CA HIS A 78 6.60 14.20 3.62
C HIS A 78 6.29 13.34 2.38
N ASP A 79 7.10 12.30 2.16
CA ASP A 79 6.90 11.27 1.13
C ASP A 79 6.52 9.96 1.84
N PRO A 80 5.21 9.65 1.98
CA PRO A 80 4.76 8.50 2.76
C PRO A 80 5.20 7.16 2.14
N VAL A 81 5.43 7.13 0.82
CA VAL A 81 5.95 5.94 0.14
C VAL A 81 7.40 5.70 0.52
N ALA A 82 8.23 6.74 0.46
CA ALA A 82 9.64 6.64 0.83
C ALA A 82 9.80 6.25 2.32
N GLU A 83 8.99 6.82 3.20
CA GLU A 83 9.01 6.48 4.63
C GLU A 83 8.61 5.01 4.89
N PHE A 84 7.55 4.53 4.25
CA PHE A 84 7.15 3.13 4.35
C PHE A 84 8.27 2.20 3.86
N ILE A 85 8.86 2.48 2.70
CA ILE A 85 9.95 1.66 2.14
C ILE A 85 11.19 1.70 3.04
N ALA A 86 11.56 2.87 3.57
CA ALA A 86 12.69 3.02 4.48
C ALA A 86 12.47 2.22 5.78
N HIS A 87 11.24 2.26 6.33
CA HIS A 87 10.85 1.45 7.47
C HIS A 87 10.97 -0.05 7.17
N CYS A 88 10.47 -0.49 6.02
CA CYS A 88 10.54 -1.90 5.62
C CYS A 88 11.98 -2.41 5.54
N LYS A 89 12.87 -1.64 4.88
CA LYS A 89 14.30 -1.98 4.76
C LYS A 89 15.03 -2.03 6.10
N SER A 90 14.62 -1.21 7.06
CA SER A 90 15.26 -1.13 8.37
C SER A 90 14.81 -2.22 9.34
N ASN A 91 13.59 -2.74 9.18
CA ASN A 91 12.96 -3.62 10.18
C ASN A 91 12.69 -5.05 9.68
N PHE A 92 12.77 -5.30 8.37
CA PHE A 92 12.46 -6.61 7.80
C PHE A 92 13.62 -7.10 6.92
N ILE A 93 14.00 -8.37 7.10
CA ILE A 93 14.87 -9.06 6.14
C ILE A 93 14.01 -9.38 4.92
N MET A 94 14.16 -8.61 3.86
CA MET A 94 13.47 -8.87 2.59
C MET A 94 14.03 -10.17 2.01
N VAL A 95 13.22 -11.24 2.04
CA VAL A 95 13.52 -12.49 1.35
C VAL A 95 12.84 -12.38 -0.02
N ASN A 96 13.66 -12.32 -1.08
CA ASN A 96 13.22 -12.32 -2.48
C ASN A 96 12.50 -13.61 -2.83
#